data_AF-A0A1V6K0E2-F1
#
_entry.id   AF-A0A1V6K0E2-F1
#
_cell.length_a   1.000
_cell.length_b   1.000
_cell.length_c   1.000
_cell.angle_alpha   90.00
_cell.angle_beta   90.00
_cell.angle_gamma   90.00
#
_symmetry.space_group_name_H-M   'P 1'
#
loop_
_entity.id
_entity.type
_entity.pdbx_description
1 polymer ?
#
loop_
_entity_poly.entity_id
_entity_poly.type
_entity_poly.pdbx_seq_one_letter_code
_entity_poly.pdbx_strand_id
1 'polypeptide(L)'
;MIEAFSRTEYTIKRGRVVSRRGECLVDGSNATFWVRAKVSDAYDMGKDPDFIEKFDRYYTVRMRNYPVQEAYLNRNRCIETEAAI
;
A
#
# COMPACT_ATOMS: atom_id res chain seq x y z
N MET A 1 16.21 10.92 -26.26
CA MET A 1 15.96 9.79 -25.35
C MET A 1 16.41 8.54 -26.08
N ILE A 2 17.21 7.66 -25.49
CA ILE A 2 17.68 6.44 -26.18
C ILE A 2 16.49 5.47 -26.26
N GLU A 3 16.05 5.13 -27.48
CA GLU A 3 14.89 4.25 -27.73
C GLU A 3 14.98 2.89 -27.01
N ALA A 4 16.20 2.42 -26.71
CA ALA A 4 16.43 1.19 -25.97
C ALA A 4 15.83 1.20 -24.55
N PHE A 5 15.77 2.35 -23.88
CA PHE A 5 15.16 2.44 -22.54
C PHE A 5 13.64 2.52 -22.57
N SER A 6 13.04 2.99 -23.67
CA SER A 6 11.58 3.02 -23.82
C SER A 6 11.00 1.70 -24.30
N ARG A 7 11.77 0.87 -25.05
CA ARG A 7 11.32 -0.42 -25.58
C ARG A 7 12.28 -1.56 -25.25
N THR A 8 12.04 -2.20 -24.11
CA THR A 8 12.83 -3.36 -23.67
C THR A 8 12.56 -4.60 -24.53
N GLU A 9 13.58 -5.42 -24.80
CA GLU A 9 13.39 -6.73 -25.45
C GLU A 9 12.64 -7.69 -24.52
N TYR A 10 12.93 -7.65 -23.21
CA TYR A 10 12.20 -8.39 -22.17
C TYR A 10 12.02 -7.55 -20.91
N THR A 11 10.86 -7.68 -20.27
CA THR A 11 10.66 -7.31 -18.87
C THR A 11 10.22 -8.55 -18.10
N ILE A 12 10.91 -8.82 -16.99
CA ILE A 12 10.66 -10.00 -16.14
C ILE A 12 10.21 -9.52 -14.76
N LYS A 13 9.09 -10.04 -14.28
CA LYS A 13 8.58 -9.79 -12.93
C LYS A 13 8.35 -11.12 -12.23
N ARG A 14 9.05 -11.33 -11.11
CA ARG A 14 8.94 -12.56 -10.28
C ARG A 14 9.16 -13.86 -11.08
N GLY A 15 10.20 -13.87 -11.92
CA GLY A 15 10.57 -15.03 -12.73
C GLY A 15 9.71 -15.28 -13.97
N ARG A 16 8.72 -14.42 -14.28
CA ARG A 16 7.86 -14.52 -15.47
C ARG A 16 8.11 -13.34 -16.41
N VAL A 17 8.17 -13.61 -17.71
CA VAL A 17 8.18 -12.56 -18.75
C VAL A 17 6.81 -11.88 -18.78
N VAL A 18 6.77 -10.56 -18.54
CA VAL A 18 5.55 -9.74 -18.52
C VAL A 18 5.44 -8.78 -19.70
N SER A 19 6.57 -8.45 -20.33
CA SER A 19 6.59 -7.71 -21.60
C SER A 19 7.72 -8.22 -22.49
N ARG A 20 7.51 -8.15 -23.81
CA ARG A 20 8.52 -8.47 -24.82
C ARG A 20 8.45 -7.48 -25.97
N ARG A 21 9.58 -6.92 -26.37
CA ARG A 21 9.67 -5.90 -27.45
C ARG A 21 8.72 -4.71 -27.25
N GLY A 22 8.52 -4.30 -26.00
CA GLY A 22 7.58 -3.22 -25.63
C GLY A 22 6.12 -3.61 -25.50
N GLU A 23 5.72 -4.82 -25.91
CA GLU A 23 4.33 -5.27 -25.80
C GLU A 23 4.09 -5.94 -24.44
N CYS A 24 2.98 -5.61 -23.78
CA CYS A 24 2.60 -6.23 -22.51
C CYS A 24 1.94 -7.60 -22.77
N LEU A 25 2.47 -8.66 -22.17
CA LEU A 25 2.03 -10.05 -22.41
C LEU A 25 1.15 -10.60 -21.30
N VAL A 26 1.18 -9.98 -20.11
CA VAL A 26 0.47 -10.48 -18.92
C VAL A 26 -0.04 -9.31 -18.12
N ASP A 27 -1.32 -9.34 -17.76
CA ASP A 27 -1.90 -8.41 -16.79
C ASP A 27 -2.04 -9.08 -15.40
N GLY A 28 -1.83 -8.30 -14.34
CA GLY A 28 -1.94 -8.75 -12.96
C GLY A 28 -0.66 -9.34 -12.31
N SER A 29 -0.76 -9.65 -11.00
CA SER A 29 0.36 -10.02 -10.10
C SER A 29 1.16 -8.85 -9.50
N ASN A 30 0.46 -7.75 -9.21
CA ASN A 30 1.00 -6.67 -8.38
C ASN A 30 0.91 -7.04 -6.89
N ALA A 31 1.83 -6.50 -6.09
CA ALA A 31 1.80 -6.63 -4.65
C ALA A 31 1.74 -5.24 -4.02
N THR A 32 0.90 -5.07 -3.01
CA THR A 32 0.83 -3.86 -2.21
C THR A 32 1.83 -3.96 -1.07
N PHE A 33 2.82 -3.09 -1.05
CA PHE A 33 3.72 -2.96 0.10
C PHE A 33 3.17 -1.87 1.01
N TRP A 34 3.11 -2.14 2.30
CA TRP A 34 2.60 -1.19 3.29
C TRP A 34 3.39 -1.32 4.59
N VAL A 35 3.34 -0.28 5.41
CA VAL A 35 4.13 -0.21 6.64
C VAL A 35 3.21 -0.37 7.85
N ARG A 36 3.61 -1.22 8.79
CA ARG A 36 3.06 -1.25 10.15
C ARG A 36 4.10 -0.67 11.10
N ALA A 37 3.96 0.61 11.39
CA ALA A 37 4.79 1.28 12.37
C ALA A 37 4.30 0.94 13.77
N LYS A 38 5.17 0.38 14.60
CA LYS A 38 4.94 0.20 16.03
C LYS A 38 5.21 1.53 16.72
N VAL A 39 4.17 2.08 17.35
CA VAL A 39 4.20 3.29 18.17
C VAL A 39 3.82 2.93 19.60
N SER A 40 4.24 3.73 20.58
CA SER A 40 3.76 3.56 21.95
C SER A 40 2.27 3.91 22.06
N ASP A 41 1.58 3.38 23.08
CA ASP A 41 0.15 3.65 23.28
C ASP A 41 -0.18 5.14 23.41
N ALA A 42 0.76 5.95 23.89
CA ALA A 42 0.62 7.40 23.99
C ALA A 42 0.47 8.11 22.63
N TYR A 43 0.86 7.45 21.53
CA TYR A 43 0.78 7.96 20.15
C TYR A 43 -0.17 7.15 19.26
N ASP A 44 -0.98 6.25 19.84
CA ASP A 44 -1.99 5.52 19.08
C ASP A 44 -3.19 6.42 18.78
N MET A 45 -3.21 7.00 17.57
CA MET A 45 -4.30 7.86 17.11
C MET A 45 -5.68 7.17 17.14
N GLY A 46 -5.73 5.84 17.04
CA GLY A 46 -6.99 5.09 17.14
C GLY A 46 -7.61 5.14 18.54
N LYS A 47 -6.82 5.53 19.55
CA LYS A 47 -7.23 5.68 20.96
C LYS A 47 -7.24 7.15 21.42
N ASP A 48 -6.80 8.09 20.59
CA ASP A 48 -6.76 9.52 20.91
C ASP A 48 -8.20 10.11 20.97
N PRO A 49 -8.66 10.59 22.14
CA PRO A 49 -10.03 11.11 22.28
C PRO A 49 -10.32 12.34 21.41
N ASP A 50 -9.35 13.25 21.26
CA ASP A 50 -9.50 14.47 20.46
C ASP A 50 -9.60 14.12 18.98
N PHE A 51 -8.83 13.13 18.53
CA PHE A 51 -8.92 12.62 17.17
C PHE A 51 -10.30 12.00 16.90
N ILE A 52 -10.78 11.15 17.82
CA ILE A 52 -12.08 10.49 17.69
C ILE A 52 -13.22 11.52 17.66
N GLU A 53 -13.21 12.51 18.56
CA GLU A 53 -14.24 13.56 18.59
C GLU A 53 -14.26 14.36 17.28
N LYS A 54 -13.09 14.75 16.77
CA LYS A 54 -12.98 15.47 15.50
C LYS A 54 -13.44 14.62 14.33
N PHE A 55 -13.12 13.33 14.33
CA PHE A 55 -13.56 12.41 13.28
C PHE A 55 -15.09 12.35 13.26
N ASP A 56 -15.74 12.12 14.40
CA ASP A 56 -17.20 12.04 14.49
C ASP A 56 -17.89 13.37 14.15
N ARG A 57 -17.29 14.51 14.49
CA ARG A 57 -17.85 15.83 14.17
C ARG A 57 -17.78 16.18 12.69
N TYR A 58 -16.67 15.85 12.04
CA TYR A 58 -16.36 16.41 10.71
C TYR A 58 -16.44 15.40 9.56
N TYR A 59 -16.41 14.09 9.84
CA TYR A 59 -16.58 13.05 8.82
C TYR A 59 -18.02 12.55 8.75
N THR A 60 -18.42 12.15 7.55
CA THR A 60 -19.77 11.62 7.28
C THR A 60 -19.86 10.09 7.44
N VAL A 61 -18.73 9.42 7.67
CA VAL A 61 -18.64 7.98 7.91
C VAL A 61 -18.21 7.71 9.34
N ARG A 62 -18.58 6.55 9.89
CA ARG A 62 -18.10 6.16 11.22
C ARG A 62 -16.64 5.73 11.15
N MET A 63 -15.84 6.10 12.14
CA MET A 63 -14.41 5.77 12.20
C MET A 63 -14.14 4.28 12.02
N ARG A 64 -14.95 3.39 12.62
CA ARG A 64 -14.80 1.93 12.48
C ARG A 64 -14.92 1.41 11.03
N ASN A 65 -15.55 2.17 10.14
CA ASN A 65 -15.75 1.82 8.74
C ASN A 65 -14.70 2.46 7.81
N TYR A 66 -13.85 3.35 8.34
CA TYR A 66 -12.90 4.13 7.56
C TYR A 66 -11.61 3.39 7.18
N PRO A 67 -10.99 2.58 8.08
CA PRO A 67 -9.79 1.82 7.73
C PRO A 67 -10.03 0.86 6.56
N VAL A 68 -9.06 0.79 5.65
CA VAL A 68 -9.03 -0.23 4.59
C VAL A 68 -8.85 -1.60 5.24
N GLN A 69 -9.80 -2.50 4.97
CA GLN A 69 -9.79 -3.85 5.52
C GLN A 69 -8.79 -4.73 4.76
N GLU A 70 -8.19 -5.71 5.44
CA GLU A 70 -7.22 -6.63 4.82
C GLU A 70 -7.79 -7.43 3.64
N ALA A 71 -9.11 -7.62 3.59
CA ALA A 71 -9.80 -8.25 2.47
C ALA A 71 -9.59 -7.54 1.12
N TYR A 72 -9.25 -6.25 1.11
CA TYR A 72 -8.93 -5.50 -0.10
C TYR A 72 -7.46 -5.68 -0.54
N LEU A 73 -6.63 -6.29 0.30
CA LEU A 73 -5.19 -6.46 0.07
C LEU A 73 -4.86 -7.88 -0.42
N ASN A 74 -5.46 -8.27 -1.56
CA ASN A 74 -5.35 -9.60 -2.19
C ASN A 74 -3.92 -10.17 -2.23
N ARG A 75 -2.92 -9.32 -2.46
CA ARG A 75 -1.51 -9.69 -2.44
C ARG A 75 -0.71 -8.54 -1.85
N ASN A 76 -0.26 -8.69 -0.60
CA ASN A 76 0.45 -7.63 0.08
C ASN A 76 1.69 -8.13 0.83
N ARG A 77 2.55 -7.17 1.19
CA ARG A 77 3.69 -7.37 2.07
C ARG A 77 3.70 -6.26 3.10
N CYS A 78 3.45 -6.62 4.36
CA CYS A 78 3.66 -5.73 5.49
C CYS A 78 5.16 -5.58 5.76
N ILE A 79 5.60 -4.35 5.96
CA ILE A 79 6.92 -3.96 6.41
C ILE A 79 6.75 -3.44 7.83
N GLU A 80 7.24 -4.20 8.80
CA GLU A 80 7.21 -3.82 10.22
C GLU A 80 8.33 -2.80 10.49
N THR A 81 8.00 -1.70 11.14
CA THR A 81 8.96 -0.68 11.57
C THR A 81 8.70 -0.28 13.02
N GLU A 82 9.71 0.29 13.66
CA GLU A 82 9.59 0.83 15.02
C GLU A 82 9.82 2.34 14.96
N ALA A 83 8.91 3.10 15.56
CA ALA A 83 9.05 4.54 15.67
C ALA A 83 9.70 4.86 17.02
N ALA A 84 10.93 5.37 17.00
CA ALA A 84 11.53 5.99 18.17
C ALA A 84 10.98 7.44 18.25
N ILE A 85 9.92 7.61 19.04
CA ILE A 85 9.32 8.92 19.36
C ILE A 85 9.43 9.11 20.86
#